data_AF-A0A918WFZ7-F1
#
_entry.id   AF-A0A918WFZ7-F1
#
_cell.length_a   1.000
_cell.length_b   1.000
_cell.length_c   1.000
_cell.angle_alpha   90.00
_cell.angle_beta   90.00
_cell.angle_gamma   90.00
#
_symmetry.space_group_name_H-M   'P 1'
#
loop_
_entity.id
_entity.type
_entity.pdbx_description
1 polymer ?
#
loop_
_entity_poly.entity_id
_entity_poly.type
_entity_poly.pdbx_seq_one_letter_code
_entity_poly.pdbx_strand_id
1 'polypeptide(L)'
;MDRRDWLKLAGPTAVALSHGTAFGAESTGKWSDEGRIEYSGLLMEWLKNDFELRAKRLELLDGKPCDLSYDYLLIGDDRKKERTFERFAEGRLSDRQAFEHIEKSLAEYELVRQELAALEKAAALKWKVESAKPKMDKGYIYGMEVNAGRLGVILDGSRSMTRYLEKLREEIARDFPEAHIVEVNGCHLDRAADVPWFYASAVPDVNPFTPDRHIPEVPQADDRPFSRYISWTRSLPSAIVSMVDLMKVDAIYWFCDFDDDDDEDVIKYLARIILDQKVKLFVHTVDKRPPSLISLLAEKSGGEVIKKRI
;
A
#
# COMPACT_ATOMS: atom_id res chain seq x y z
N MET A 1 3.53 -20.19 -19.79
CA MET A 1 3.82 -18.94 -19.08
C MET A 1 4.57 -19.31 -17.81
N ASP A 2 5.80 -18.83 -17.60
CA ASP A 2 6.62 -19.16 -16.44
C ASP A 2 6.15 -18.35 -15.21
N ARG A 3 6.07 -18.97 -14.03
CA ARG A 3 5.70 -18.30 -12.76
C ARG A 3 6.60 -17.09 -12.46
N ARG A 4 7.82 -17.07 -13.03
CA ARG A 4 8.81 -16.01 -12.85
C ARG A 4 8.42 -14.65 -13.42
N ASP A 5 7.53 -14.58 -14.41
CA ASP A 5 7.14 -13.29 -15.00
C ASP A 5 6.16 -12.51 -14.12
N TRP A 6 5.36 -13.21 -13.30
CA TRP A 6 4.46 -12.60 -12.32
C TRP A 6 5.20 -11.94 -11.15
N LEU A 7 6.34 -12.52 -10.73
CA LEU A 7 7.16 -12.01 -9.63
C LEU A 7 7.81 -10.65 -9.96
N LYS A 8 8.12 -10.39 -11.23
CA LYS A 8 8.64 -9.08 -11.69
C LYS A 8 7.60 -7.96 -11.68
N LEU A 9 6.31 -8.30 -11.46
CA LEU A 9 5.20 -7.36 -11.31
C LEU A 9 4.74 -7.19 -9.86
N ALA A 10 5.46 -7.79 -8.90
CA ALA A 10 5.14 -7.67 -7.49
C ALA A 10 5.47 -6.26 -6.96
N GLY A 11 4.44 -5.41 -6.99
CA GLY A 11 4.28 -4.23 -6.14
C GLY A 11 5.04 -2.96 -6.56
N PRO A 12 4.46 -1.77 -6.31
CA PRO A 12 5.19 -0.52 -6.48
C PRO A 12 6.41 -0.53 -5.55
N THR A 13 7.59 -0.34 -6.13
CA THR A 13 8.75 0.22 -5.43
C THR A 13 8.27 1.35 -4.53
N ALA A 14 8.62 1.27 -3.25
CA ALA A 14 8.42 2.28 -2.22
C ALA A 14 8.22 3.69 -2.82
N VAL A 15 6.99 4.20 -2.79
CA VAL A 15 6.82 5.65 -2.86
C VAL A 15 7.33 6.16 -1.52
N ALA A 16 8.62 6.48 -1.48
CA ALA A 16 9.26 7.07 -0.31
C ALA A 16 8.61 8.44 -0.06
N LEU A 17 7.57 8.48 0.76
CA LEU A 17 6.86 9.71 1.11
C LEU A 17 7.61 10.43 2.23
N SER A 18 8.65 11.18 1.89
CA SER A 18 9.34 12.06 2.84
C SER A 18 8.63 13.41 2.99
N HIS A 19 7.52 13.52 3.74
CA HIS A 19 6.77 14.80 3.82
C HIS A 19 6.28 15.14 5.24
N GLY A 20 7.10 15.86 6.01
CA GLY A 20 6.80 16.29 7.38
C GLY A 20 5.78 17.44 7.52
N THR A 21 5.34 18.06 6.42
CA THR A 21 4.40 19.21 6.42
C THR A 21 2.92 18.81 6.41
N ALA A 22 2.57 17.60 5.97
CA ALA A 22 1.18 17.12 5.94
C ALA A 22 0.53 16.97 7.32
N PHE A 23 1.30 16.58 8.34
CA PHE A 23 0.75 16.19 9.64
C PHE A 23 0.04 17.36 10.36
N GLY A 24 0.62 18.56 10.29
CA GLY A 24 0.02 19.76 10.88
C GLY A 24 -1.24 20.23 10.12
N ALA A 25 -1.26 20.08 8.80
CA ALA A 25 -2.38 20.49 7.96
C ALA A 25 -3.60 19.57 8.15
N GLU A 26 -3.37 18.27 8.27
CA GLU A 26 -4.43 17.27 8.45
C GLU A 26 -5.07 17.33 9.84
N SER A 27 -4.25 17.35 10.90
CA SER A 27 -4.73 17.40 12.30
C SER A 27 -5.54 18.65 12.62
N THR A 28 -5.29 19.75 11.91
CA THR A 28 -6.04 21.00 12.05
C THR A 28 -7.16 21.14 11.01
N GLY A 29 -7.24 20.25 10.03
CA GLY A 29 -8.10 20.38 8.85
C GLY A 29 -7.76 21.57 7.96
N LYS A 30 -6.66 22.29 8.21
CA LYS A 30 -6.25 23.49 7.50
C LYS A 30 -5.16 23.15 6.49
N TRP A 31 -5.60 22.80 5.28
CA TRP A 31 -4.70 22.53 4.17
C TRP A 31 -4.32 23.81 3.41
N SER A 32 -3.01 24.03 3.24
CA SER A 32 -2.52 25.01 2.26
C SER A 32 -2.94 24.60 0.85
N ASP A 33 -3.04 25.56 -0.06
CA ASP A 33 -3.34 25.27 -1.48
C ASP A 33 -2.26 24.38 -2.09
N GLU A 34 -0.99 24.66 -1.78
CA GLU A 34 0.17 23.85 -2.17
C GLU A 34 0.02 22.39 -1.73
N GLY A 35 -0.34 22.15 -0.45
CA GLY A 35 -0.52 20.79 0.06
C GLY A 35 -1.70 20.08 -0.60
N ARG A 36 -2.81 20.77 -0.88
CA ARG A 36 -3.94 20.16 -1.62
C ARG A 36 -3.52 19.71 -3.00
N ILE A 37 -2.79 20.55 -3.73
CA ILE A 37 -2.31 20.26 -5.09
C ILE A 37 -1.32 19.10 -5.06
N GLU A 38 -0.31 19.16 -4.18
CA GLU A 38 0.73 18.14 -4.03
C GLU A 38 0.12 16.75 -3.77
N TYR A 39 -0.71 16.63 -2.73
CA TYR A 39 -1.28 15.33 -2.35
C TYR A 39 -2.35 14.82 -3.30
N SER A 40 -3.09 15.72 -3.97
CA SER A 40 -3.93 15.31 -5.09
C SER A 40 -3.11 14.78 -6.25
N GLY A 41 -1.96 15.39 -6.56
CA GLY A 41 -1.01 14.89 -7.55
C GLY A 41 -0.49 13.49 -7.21
N LEU A 42 -0.08 13.28 -5.95
CA LEU A 42 0.37 11.97 -5.47
C LEU A 42 -0.71 10.88 -5.58
N LEU A 43 -1.97 11.21 -5.26
CA LEU A 43 -3.08 10.29 -5.48
C LEU A 43 -3.23 9.92 -6.95
N MET A 44 -3.19 10.90 -7.86
CA MET A 44 -3.32 10.66 -9.29
C MET A 44 -2.18 9.80 -9.83
N GLU A 45 -0.94 10.09 -9.43
CA GLU A 45 0.21 9.27 -9.78
C GLU A 45 0.06 7.84 -9.27
N TRP A 46 -0.38 7.66 -8.02
CA TRP A 46 -0.64 6.35 -7.46
C TRP A 46 -1.72 5.58 -8.24
N LEU A 47 -2.86 6.22 -8.55
CA LEU A 47 -3.95 5.61 -9.34
C LEU A 47 -3.46 5.16 -10.71
N LYS A 48 -2.71 6.02 -11.41
CA LYS A 48 -2.14 5.68 -12.73
C LYS A 48 -1.21 4.47 -12.63
N ASN A 49 -0.29 4.47 -11.69
CA ASN A 49 0.66 3.38 -11.51
C ASN A 49 -0.04 2.06 -11.14
N ASP A 50 -1.04 2.09 -10.26
CA ASP A 50 -1.85 0.91 -9.92
C ASP A 50 -2.58 0.36 -11.15
N PHE A 51 -3.23 1.24 -11.92
CA PHE A 51 -4.01 0.86 -13.09
C PHE A 51 -3.13 0.28 -14.20
N GLU A 52 -1.99 0.91 -14.48
CA GLU A 52 -1.00 0.40 -15.44
C GLU A 52 -0.46 -0.97 -15.02
N LEU A 53 -0.21 -1.18 -13.72
CA LEU A 53 0.24 -2.47 -13.20
C LEU A 53 -0.84 -3.53 -13.36
N ARG A 54 -2.11 -3.19 -13.11
CA ARG A 54 -3.27 -4.07 -13.29
C ARG A 54 -3.49 -4.41 -14.77
N ALA A 55 -3.42 -3.44 -15.66
CA ALA A 55 -3.45 -3.64 -17.10
C ALA A 55 -2.37 -4.62 -17.54
N LYS A 56 -1.12 -4.39 -17.12
CA LYS A 56 0.01 -5.28 -17.44
C LYS A 56 -0.20 -6.72 -16.95
N ARG A 57 -0.88 -6.94 -15.82
CA ARG A 57 -1.24 -8.29 -15.35
C ARG A 57 -2.28 -8.94 -16.27
N LEU A 58 -3.25 -8.18 -16.77
CA LEU A 58 -4.21 -8.65 -17.79
C LEU A 58 -3.48 -9.01 -19.08
N GLU A 59 -2.52 -8.19 -19.52
CA GLU A 59 -1.71 -8.46 -20.71
C GLU A 59 -0.92 -9.75 -20.57
N LEU A 60 -0.32 -9.99 -19.41
CA LEU A 60 0.36 -11.25 -19.14
C LEU A 60 -0.63 -12.42 -19.24
N LEU A 61 -1.79 -12.33 -18.60
CA LEU A 61 -2.75 -13.44 -18.62
C LEU A 61 -3.24 -13.80 -20.03
N ASP A 62 -3.66 -12.80 -20.81
CA ASP A 62 -4.33 -13.01 -22.11
C ASP A 62 -3.38 -12.90 -23.32
N GLY A 63 -2.13 -12.47 -23.12
CA GLY A 63 -1.13 -12.27 -24.17
C GLY A 63 -1.44 -11.13 -25.14
N LYS A 64 -2.37 -10.23 -24.79
CA LYS A 64 -2.83 -9.10 -25.60
C LYS A 64 -2.59 -7.79 -24.86
N PRO A 65 -2.16 -6.72 -25.54
CA PRO A 65 -2.09 -5.39 -24.94
C PRO A 65 -3.43 -4.98 -24.31
N CYS A 66 -3.35 -4.31 -23.16
CA CYS A 66 -4.48 -3.81 -22.39
C CYS A 66 -4.30 -2.29 -22.29
N ASP A 67 -4.52 -1.62 -23.42
CA ASP A 67 -4.33 -0.18 -23.50
C ASP A 67 -5.40 0.53 -22.68
N LEU A 68 -4.97 1.34 -21.72
CA LEU A 68 -5.85 2.19 -20.92
C LEU A 68 -6.05 3.52 -21.65
N SER A 69 -7.32 3.93 -21.84
CA SER A 69 -7.63 5.23 -22.45
C SER A 69 -7.66 6.31 -21.39
N TYR A 70 -6.86 7.35 -21.60
CA TYR A 70 -6.77 8.50 -20.71
C TYR A 70 -7.05 9.79 -21.49
N ASP A 71 -8.24 9.95 -22.04
CA ASP A 71 -8.62 11.07 -22.92
C ASP A 71 -8.30 12.47 -22.33
N TYR A 72 -8.50 12.66 -21.03
CA TYR A 72 -8.21 13.88 -20.26
C TYR A 72 -6.76 13.94 -19.74
N LEU A 73 -6.07 12.84 -19.47
CA LEU A 73 -4.68 12.87 -19.01
C LEU A 73 -3.65 12.78 -20.15
N LEU A 74 -4.08 12.35 -21.35
CA LEU A 74 -3.28 12.38 -22.57
C LEU A 74 -3.11 13.80 -23.05
N ILE A 75 -1.91 14.35 -22.88
CA ILE A 75 -1.58 15.71 -23.32
C ILE A 75 -1.69 15.83 -24.85
N GLY A 76 -1.28 14.80 -25.60
CA GLY A 76 -1.28 14.80 -27.06
C GLY A 76 -0.55 16.03 -27.63
N ASP A 77 -1.08 16.64 -28.69
CA ASP A 77 -0.60 17.91 -29.26
C ASP A 77 -1.32 19.15 -28.67
N ASP A 78 -2.13 18.98 -27.61
CA ASP A 78 -2.88 20.08 -27.00
C ASP A 78 -2.00 20.90 -26.05
N ARG A 79 -1.33 21.93 -26.60
CA ARG A 79 -0.51 22.89 -25.83
C ARG A 79 -1.26 23.58 -24.69
N LYS A 80 -2.58 23.75 -24.77
CA LYS A 80 -3.35 24.41 -23.70
C LYS A 80 -3.49 23.47 -22.52
N LYS A 81 -3.70 22.19 -22.81
CA LYS A 81 -3.76 21.11 -21.83
C LYS A 81 -2.40 20.90 -21.17
N GLU A 82 -1.33 20.79 -21.96
CA GLU A 82 0.06 20.73 -21.49
C GLU A 82 0.35 21.84 -20.47
N ARG A 83 0.10 23.10 -20.84
CA ARG A 83 0.29 24.25 -19.94
C ARG A 83 -0.57 24.20 -18.68
N THR A 84 -1.76 23.59 -18.74
CA THR A 84 -2.62 23.43 -17.56
C THR A 84 -2.01 22.44 -16.59
N PHE A 85 -1.46 21.33 -17.09
CA PHE A 85 -0.81 20.29 -16.29
C PHE A 85 0.49 20.80 -15.68
N GLU A 86 1.32 21.49 -16.46
CA GLU A 86 2.53 22.15 -15.95
C GLU A 86 2.19 23.13 -14.83
N ARG A 87 1.20 24.02 -15.05
CA ARG A 87 0.77 24.97 -14.03
C ARG A 87 0.15 24.31 -12.82
N PHE A 88 -0.51 23.16 -12.97
CA PHE A 88 -1.02 22.39 -11.83
C PHE A 88 0.14 21.85 -11.01
N ALA A 89 1.10 21.17 -11.66
CA ALA A 89 2.29 20.61 -11.00
C ALA A 89 3.14 21.69 -10.30
N GLU A 90 3.20 22.90 -10.85
CA GLU A 90 3.90 24.04 -10.27
C GLU A 90 3.10 24.81 -9.21
N GLY A 91 1.84 24.42 -8.92
CA GLY A 91 0.97 25.15 -7.98
C GLY A 91 0.54 26.54 -8.48
N ARG A 92 0.59 26.79 -9.79
CA ARG A 92 0.30 28.09 -10.43
C ARG A 92 -1.12 28.22 -10.98
N LEU A 93 -1.99 27.23 -10.77
CA LEU A 93 -3.42 27.34 -11.08
C LEU A 93 -4.14 28.09 -9.96
N SER A 94 -5.23 28.80 -10.30
CA SER A 94 -6.15 29.27 -9.26
C SER A 94 -6.92 28.09 -8.65
N ASP A 95 -7.39 28.21 -7.41
CA ASP A 95 -8.12 27.14 -6.70
C ASP A 95 -9.24 26.52 -7.54
N ARG A 96 -10.02 27.35 -8.22
CA ARG A 96 -11.09 26.88 -9.10
C ARG A 96 -10.55 26.03 -10.26
N GLN A 97 -9.45 26.45 -10.87
CA GLN A 97 -8.82 25.72 -11.98
C GLN A 97 -8.16 24.43 -11.50
N ALA A 98 -7.52 24.45 -10.33
CA ALA A 98 -6.94 23.26 -9.71
C ALA A 98 -8.04 22.25 -9.36
N PHE A 99 -9.15 22.70 -8.74
CA PHE A 99 -10.29 21.84 -8.43
C PHE A 99 -10.92 21.24 -9.69
N GLU A 100 -11.17 22.05 -10.72
CA GLU A 100 -11.70 21.57 -12.00
C GLU A 100 -10.76 20.54 -12.67
N HIS A 101 -9.44 20.75 -12.57
CA HIS A 101 -8.45 19.78 -13.06
C HIS A 101 -8.49 18.48 -12.26
N ILE A 102 -8.57 18.56 -10.93
CA ILE A 102 -8.67 17.39 -10.05
C ILE A 102 -9.94 16.59 -10.35
N GLU A 103 -11.09 17.26 -10.43
CA GLU A 103 -12.38 16.65 -10.74
C GLU A 103 -12.35 15.90 -12.08
N LYS A 104 -11.84 16.54 -13.14
CA LYS A 104 -11.72 15.91 -14.46
C LYS A 104 -10.78 14.71 -14.47
N SER A 105 -9.67 14.80 -13.73
CA SER A 105 -8.71 13.70 -13.61
C SER A 105 -9.33 12.50 -12.89
N LEU A 106 -9.99 12.73 -11.74
CA LEU A 106 -10.60 11.67 -10.95
C LEU A 106 -11.79 11.01 -11.68
N ALA A 107 -12.59 11.81 -12.39
CA ALA A 107 -13.67 11.28 -13.23
C ALA A 107 -13.14 10.34 -14.32
N GLU A 108 -12.01 10.69 -14.95
CA GLU A 108 -11.36 9.80 -15.92
C GLU A 108 -10.79 8.54 -15.26
N TYR A 109 -10.11 8.66 -14.12
CA TYR A 109 -9.64 7.47 -13.39
C TYR A 109 -10.80 6.54 -13.01
N GLU A 110 -11.98 7.07 -12.66
CA GLU A 110 -13.14 6.21 -12.38
C GLU A 110 -13.62 5.45 -13.61
N LEU A 111 -13.61 6.06 -14.80
CA LEU A 111 -13.91 5.37 -16.06
C LEU A 111 -12.92 4.23 -16.33
N VAL A 112 -11.61 4.52 -16.23
CA VAL A 112 -10.55 3.52 -16.41
C VAL A 112 -10.66 2.40 -15.39
N ARG A 113 -10.99 2.71 -14.13
CA ARG A 113 -11.20 1.72 -13.07
C ARG A 113 -12.36 0.78 -13.41
N GLN A 114 -13.47 1.29 -13.93
CA GLN A 114 -14.63 0.49 -14.32
C GLN A 114 -14.31 -0.45 -15.49
N GLU A 115 -13.58 0.05 -16.49
CA GLU A 115 -13.10 -0.75 -17.62
C GLU A 115 -12.18 -1.89 -17.15
N LEU A 116 -11.18 -1.56 -16.32
CA LEU A 116 -10.30 -2.54 -15.70
C LEU A 116 -11.09 -3.59 -14.91
N ALA A 117 -12.01 -3.16 -14.04
CA ALA A 117 -12.81 -4.08 -13.23
C ALA A 117 -13.63 -5.06 -14.07
N ALA A 118 -14.15 -4.63 -15.24
CA ALA A 118 -14.86 -5.51 -16.16
C ALA A 118 -13.93 -6.56 -16.79
N LEU A 119 -12.72 -6.16 -17.19
CA LEU A 119 -11.70 -7.07 -17.74
C LEU A 119 -11.19 -8.05 -16.67
N GLU A 120 -10.91 -7.56 -15.46
CA GLU A 120 -10.45 -8.34 -14.32
C GLU A 120 -11.49 -9.37 -13.89
N LYS A 121 -12.78 -9.01 -13.89
CA LYS A 121 -13.86 -9.98 -13.62
C LYS A 121 -13.84 -11.14 -14.60
N ALA A 122 -13.57 -10.90 -15.89
CA ALA A 122 -13.43 -11.95 -16.88
C ALA A 122 -12.12 -12.76 -16.68
N ALA A 123 -11.02 -12.09 -16.36
CA ALA A 123 -9.73 -12.70 -16.07
C ALA A 123 -9.77 -13.60 -14.82
N ALA A 124 -10.48 -13.19 -13.78
CA ALA A 124 -10.62 -13.93 -12.52
C ALA A 124 -11.20 -15.34 -12.74
N LEU A 125 -12.12 -15.51 -13.70
CA LEU A 125 -12.72 -16.80 -14.06
C LEU A 125 -11.76 -17.70 -14.86
N LYS A 126 -10.81 -17.11 -15.59
CA LYS A 126 -9.81 -17.83 -16.38
C LYS A 126 -8.59 -18.23 -15.54
N TRP A 127 -8.34 -17.50 -14.45
CA TRP A 127 -7.17 -17.72 -13.60
C TRP A 127 -7.22 -19.12 -12.97
N LYS A 128 -6.23 -19.94 -13.33
CA LYS A 128 -6.10 -21.33 -12.91
C LYS A 128 -4.66 -21.58 -12.49
N VAL A 129 -4.34 -21.23 -11.25
CA VAL A 129 -3.06 -21.60 -10.64
C VAL A 129 -3.36 -22.54 -9.49
N GLU A 130 -2.72 -23.71 -9.52
CA GLU A 130 -2.66 -24.57 -8.34
C GLU A 130 -1.81 -23.88 -7.29
N SER A 131 -2.40 -23.68 -6.11
CA SER A 131 -1.71 -23.16 -4.93
C SER A 131 -0.57 -24.10 -4.55
N ALA A 132 0.64 -23.73 -4.96
CA ALA A 132 1.83 -24.37 -4.43
C ALA A 132 2.04 -23.80 -3.04
N LYS A 133 2.10 -24.68 -2.03
CA LYS A 133 2.50 -24.25 -0.69
C LYS A 133 3.87 -23.58 -0.79
N PRO A 134 4.02 -22.37 -0.23
CA PRO A 134 5.30 -21.69 -0.25
C PRO A 134 6.31 -22.54 0.53
N LYS A 135 7.54 -22.57 0.03
CA LYS A 135 8.64 -23.21 0.74
C LYS A 135 8.95 -22.34 1.95
N MET A 136 8.95 -22.94 3.14
CA MET A 136 9.36 -22.23 4.36
C MET A 136 10.85 -21.89 4.26
N ASP A 137 11.17 -20.62 4.35
CA ASP A 137 12.53 -20.11 4.42
C ASP A 137 12.84 -19.63 5.84
N LYS A 138 14.06 -19.90 6.28
CA LYS A 138 14.60 -19.46 7.57
C LYS A 138 15.63 -18.38 7.30
N GLY A 139 15.45 -17.23 7.93
CA GLY A 139 16.32 -16.07 7.79
C GLY A 139 16.44 -15.28 9.08
N TYR A 140 17.30 -14.27 9.07
CA TYR A 140 17.53 -13.39 10.20
C TYR A 140 17.29 -11.94 9.80
N ILE A 141 16.52 -11.23 10.62
CA ILE A 141 16.30 -9.80 10.48
C ILE A 141 16.74 -9.14 11.80
N TYR A 142 17.87 -8.44 11.80
CA TYR A 142 18.44 -7.77 12.97
C TYR A 142 18.69 -8.67 14.19
N GLY A 143 18.94 -9.96 13.95
CA GLY A 143 19.18 -10.97 14.98
C GLY A 143 17.93 -11.68 15.48
N MET A 144 16.76 -11.32 14.96
CA MET A 144 15.52 -12.08 15.12
C MET A 144 15.48 -13.19 14.07
N GLU A 145 15.27 -14.43 14.52
CA GLU A 145 15.09 -15.56 13.63
C GLU A 145 13.65 -15.57 13.12
N VAL A 146 13.48 -15.46 11.80
CA VAL A 146 12.18 -15.51 11.14
C VAL A 146 12.10 -16.77 10.30
N ASN A 147 10.98 -17.49 10.42
CA ASN A 147 10.67 -18.65 9.60
C ASN A 147 9.32 -18.45 8.93
N ALA A 148 9.36 -18.17 7.64
CA ALA A 148 8.24 -17.73 6.82
C ALA A 148 8.35 -18.35 5.42
N GLY A 149 7.24 -18.85 4.88
CA GLY A 149 7.13 -19.17 3.46
C GLY A 149 6.72 -17.96 2.64
N ARG A 150 5.94 -17.04 3.23
CA ARG A 150 5.62 -15.73 2.68
C ARG A 150 5.72 -14.69 3.77
N LEU A 151 6.81 -13.94 3.74
CA LEU A 151 7.03 -12.85 4.68
C LEU A 151 6.34 -11.57 4.19
N GLY A 152 5.39 -11.07 4.98
CA GLY A 152 4.96 -9.69 4.93
C GLY A 152 5.86 -8.82 5.79
N VAL A 153 6.19 -7.62 5.32
CA VAL A 153 7.02 -6.65 6.02
C VAL A 153 6.28 -5.33 6.03
N ILE A 154 6.04 -4.79 7.23
CA ILE A 154 5.44 -3.47 7.42
C ILE A 154 6.52 -2.57 8.01
N LEU A 155 6.89 -1.53 7.27
CA LEU A 155 7.88 -0.55 7.68
C LEU A 155 7.20 0.77 8.01
N ASP A 156 7.51 1.32 9.17
CA ASP A 156 7.14 2.69 9.48
C ASP A 156 7.98 3.69 8.66
N GLY A 157 7.33 4.36 7.72
CA GLY A 157 7.86 5.40 6.85
C GLY A 157 7.97 6.77 7.52
N SER A 158 7.52 6.91 8.78
CA SER A 158 7.59 8.15 9.53
C SER A 158 9.02 8.70 9.60
N ARG A 159 9.13 10.03 9.73
CA ARG A 159 10.41 10.74 9.68
C ARG A 159 11.41 10.27 10.75
N SER A 160 10.93 9.84 11.92
CA SER A 160 11.76 9.26 13.00
C SER A 160 12.40 7.93 12.59
N MET A 161 11.73 7.19 11.71
CA MET A 161 12.06 5.83 11.32
C MET A 161 12.79 5.72 9.98
N THR A 162 12.59 6.68 9.07
CA THR A 162 13.17 6.66 7.70
C THR A 162 14.66 6.34 7.64
N ARG A 163 15.45 6.86 8.60
CA ARG A 163 16.92 6.67 8.66
C ARG A 163 17.37 5.22 8.84
N TYR A 164 16.48 4.33 9.27
CA TYR A 164 16.77 2.92 9.49
C TYR A 164 16.35 2.03 8.31
N LEU A 165 15.46 2.53 7.45
CA LEU A 165 14.75 1.71 6.49
C LEU A 165 15.63 1.16 5.38
N GLU A 166 16.64 1.92 4.92
CA GLU A 166 17.54 1.46 3.85
C GLU A 166 18.27 0.17 4.26
N LYS A 167 19.00 0.23 5.39
CA LYS A 167 19.69 -0.95 5.93
C LYS A 167 18.74 -2.10 6.25
N LEU A 168 17.51 -1.80 6.68
CA LEU A 168 16.51 -2.80 6.97
C LEU A 168 16.02 -3.51 5.71
N ARG A 169 15.77 -2.77 4.63
CA ARG A 169 15.42 -3.36 3.32
C ARG A 169 16.56 -4.21 2.79
N GLU A 170 17.81 -3.77 2.91
CA GLU A 170 18.98 -4.57 2.48
C GLU A 170 19.09 -5.90 3.22
N GLU A 171 18.91 -5.89 4.54
CA GLU A 171 18.95 -7.10 5.35
C GLU A 171 17.78 -8.05 5.05
N ILE A 172 16.58 -7.52 4.90
CA ILE A 172 15.39 -8.29 4.52
C ILE A 172 15.59 -8.92 3.14
N ALA A 173 16.03 -8.14 2.15
CA ALA A 173 16.21 -8.63 0.78
C ALA A 173 17.27 -9.74 0.67
N ARG A 174 18.26 -9.75 1.57
CA ARG A 174 19.29 -10.80 1.61
C ARG A 174 18.72 -12.17 1.96
N ASP A 175 17.86 -12.23 2.97
CA ASP A 175 17.36 -13.49 3.53
C ASP A 175 15.96 -13.85 3.01
N PHE A 176 15.18 -12.83 2.61
CA PHE A 176 13.81 -12.93 2.09
C PHE A 176 13.64 -12.05 0.84
N PRO A 177 14.26 -12.41 -0.30
CA PRO A 177 14.19 -11.61 -1.53
C PRO A 177 12.77 -11.45 -2.10
N GLU A 178 11.86 -12.37 -1.75
CA GLU A 178 10.46 -12.35 -2.17
C GLU A 178 9.53 -11.77 -1.09
N ALA A 179 10.07 -11.12 -0.05
CA ALA A 179 9.26 -10.49 0.99
C ALA A 179 8.39 -9.40 0.39
N HIS A 180 7.14 -9.34 0.84
CA HIS A 180 6.25 -8.26 0.47
C HIS A 180 6.44 -7.10 1.45
N ILE A 181 7.02 -6.00 0.98
CA ILE A 181 7.28 -4.82 1.80
C ILE A 181 6.22 -3.77 1.53
N VAL A 182 5.56 -3.30 2.59
CA VAL A 182 4.69 -2.13 2.57
C VAL A 182 5.20 -1.09 3.55
N GLU A 183 5.08 0.17 3.17
CA GLU A 183 5.40 1.31 4.02
C GLU A 183 4.11 1.99 4.47
N VAL A 184 4.01 2.19 5.78
CA VAL A 184 2.91 2.93 6.42
C VAL A 184 3.53 4.11 7.14
N ASN A 185 2.91 5.28 7.08
CA ASN A 185 3.35 6.45 7.82
C ASN A 185 2.82 6.39 9.26
N GLY A 186 3.64 5.91 10.20
CA GLY A 186 3.29 5.71 11.61
C GLY A 186 2.73 4.33 11.94
N CYS A 187 2.22 4.19 13.15
CA CYS A 187 1.58 2.99 13.70
C CYS A 187 0.21 3.24 14.34
N HIS A 188 -0.54 4.17 13.77
CA HIS A 188 -1.91 4.45 14.20
C HIS A 188 -2.73 3.14 14.33
N LEU A 189 -3.12 2.83 15.55
CA LEU A 189 -3.96 1.68 15.92
C LEU A 189 -5.31 2.15 16.51
N ASP A 190 -5.69 3.39 16.26
CA ASP A 190 -6.91 4.04 16.75
C ASP A 190 -8.11 3.89 15.79
N ARG A 191 -7.93 3.25 14.63
CA ARG A 191 -8.96 3.13 13.58
C ARG A 191 -9.00 1.73 13.00
N ALA A 192 -10.18 1.24 12.67
CA ALA A 192 -10.32 -0.05 12.00
C ALA A 192 -9.76 0.00 10.56
N ALA A 193 -9.45 -1.17 10.00
CA ALA A 193 -9.07 -1.30 8.59
C ALA A 193 -10.23 -0.87 7.67
N ASP A 194 -9.91 -0.05 6.67
CA ASP A 194 -10.87 0.58 5.76
C ASP A 194 -10.46 0.45 4.28
N VAL A 195 -9.15 0.37 4.00
CA VAL A 195 -8.60 0.31 2.64
C VAL A 195 -7.52 -0.77 2.45
N PRO A 196 -7.77 -2.05 2.81
CA PRO A 196 -6.78 -3.11 2.66
C PRO A 196 -6.30 -3.30 1.21
N TRP A 197 -7.15 -3.01 0.22
CA TRP A 197 -6.80 -3.04 -1.21
C TRP A 197 -5.67 -2.05 -1.57
N PHE A 198 -5.48 -0.95 -0.83
CA PHE A 198 -4.42 0.04 -1.08
C PHE A 198 -3.02 -0.57 -0.92
N TYR A 199 -2.89 -1.53 -0.02
CA TYR A 199 -1.64 -2.22 0.30
C TYR A 199 -1.48 -3.56 -0.44
N ALA A 200 -2.48 -3.96 -1.22
CA ALA A 200 -2.52 -5.30 -1.81
C ALA A 200 -1.53 -5.43 -2.97
N SER A 201 -0.51 -6.26 -2.81
CA SER A 201 0.41 -6.62 -3.90
C SER A 201 0.01 -7.95 -4.54
N ALA A 202 0.32 -8.18 -5.82
CA ALA A 202 0.06 -9.47 -6.46
C ALA A 202 0.92 -10.58 -5.82
N VAL A 203 0.32 -11.76 -5.66
CA VAL A 203 0.98 -12.95 -5.09
C VAL A 203 0.84 -14.11 -6.09
N PRO A 204 1.92 -14.87 -6.41
CA PRO A 204 1.93 -15.81 -7.54
C PRO A 204 0.81 -16.85 -7.57
N ASP A 205 0.30 -17.24 -6.40
CA ASP A 205 -0.70 -18.28 -6.24
C ASP A 205 -1.99 -17.81 -5.55
N VAL A 206 -2.17 -16.49 -5.47
CA VAL A 206 -3.45 -15.89 -5.10
C VAL A 206 -3.99 -15.15 -6.32
N ASN A 207 -5.27 -15.33 -6.61
CA ASN A 207 -5.89 -14.72 -7.78
C ASN A 207 -5.75 -13.19 -7.69
N PRO A 208 -4.99 -12.53 -8.59
CA PRO A 208 -4.73 -11.11 -8.49
C PRO A 208 -5.86 -10.24 -9.05
N PHE A 209 -6.91 -10.87 -9.60
CA PHE A 209 -8.03 -10.21 -10.29
C PHE A 209 -9.32 -10.20 -9.47
N THR A 210 -9.24 -10.55 -8.18
CA THR A 210 -10.43 -10.58 -7.33
C THR A 210 -10.78 -9.17 -6.86
N PRO A 211 -12.08 -8.78 -6.86
CA PRO A 211 -12.48 -7.39 -6.59
C PRO A 211 -12.02 -6.82 -5.24
N ASP A 212 -11.82 -7.67 -4.23
CA ASP A 212 -11.32 -7.33 -2.90
C ASP A 212 -9.88 -6.79 -2.88
N ARG A 213 -9.13 -6.96 -3.98
CA ARG A 213 -7.76 -6.45 -4.14
C ARG A 213 -7.68 -5.11 -4.85
N HIS A 214 -8.81 -4.57 -5.27
CA HIS A 214 -8.85 -3.39 -6.12
C HIS A 214 -9.61 -2.28 -5.42
N ILE A 215 -9.26 -1.04 -5.77
CA ILE A 215 -10.02 0.12 -5.32
C ILE A 215 -11.49 -0.04 -5.75
N PRO A 216 -12.46 0.02 -4.81
CA PRO A 216 -13.87 -0.17 -5.14
C PRO A 216 -14.41 1.01 -5.95
N GLU A 217 -13.93 2.22 -5.67
CA GLU A 217 -14.33 3.48 -6.31
C GLU A 217 -13.19 4.50 -6.17
N VAL A 218 -12.93 5.27 -7.24
CA VAL A 218 -12.01 6.41 -7.17
C VAL A 218 -12.65 7.54 -6.34
N PRO A 219 -11.92 8.19 -5.41
CA PRO A 219 -12.45 9.32 -4.65
C PRO A 219 -12.96 10.43 -5.56
N GLN A 220 -14.08 11.05 -5.19
CA GLN A 220 -14.60 12.22 -5.87
C GLN A 220 -13.86 13.50 -5.41
N ALA A 221 -14.01 14.61 -6.12
CA ALA A 221 -13.29 15.84 -5.78
C ALA A 221 -13.76 16.46 -4.45
N ASP A 222 -15.04 16.34 -4.12
CA ASP A 222 -15.66 16.79 -2.87
C ASP A 222 -15.31 15.91 -1.67
N ASP A 223 -14.80 14.69 -1.91
CA ASP A 223 -14.33 13.77 -0.89
C ASP A 223 -13.01 14.17 -0.22
N ARG A 224 -12.43 15.32 -0.60
CA ARG A 224 -11.09 15.77 -0.17
C ARG A 224 -10.03 14.70 -0.50
N PRO A 225 -9.80 14.42 -1.80
CA PRO A 225 -8.94 13.33 -2.26
C PRO A 225 -7.52 13.35 -1.65
N PHE A 226 -6.95 14.54 -1.47
CA PHE A 226 -5.66 14.73 -0.77
C PHE A 226 -5.68 14.18 0.66
N SER A 227 -6.75 14.43 1.41
CA SER A 227 -6.89 13.97 2.80
C SER A 227 -7.14 12.47 2.84
N ARG A 228 -7.93 11.93 1.91
CA ARG A 228 -8.17 10.48 1.80
C ARG A 228 -6.87 9.73 1.51
N TYR A 229 -6.10 10.17 0.52
CA TYR A 229 -4.84 9.54 0.16
C TYR A 229 -3.87 9.45 1.34
N ILE A 230 -3.72 10.54 2.10
CA ILE A 230 -2.86 10.53 3.29
C ILE A 230 -3.38 9.56 4.35
N SER A 231 -4.69 9.59 4.64
CA SER A 231 -5.30 8.66 5.57
C SER A 231 -5.03 7.20 5.18
N TRP A 232 -5.10 6.89 3.88
CA TRP A 232 -4.80 5.55 3.37
C TRP A 232 -3.37 5.15 3.70
N THR A 233 -2.38 6.02 3.44
CA THR A 233 -0.95 5.76 3.70
C THR A 233 -0.59 5.57 5.18
N ARG A 234 -1.50 5.89 6.10
CA ARG A 234 -1.31 5.74 7.56
C ARG A 234 -2.06 4.54 8.14
N SER A 235 -2.90 3.88 7.35
CA SER A 235 -3.79 2.82 7.82
C SER A 235 -3.02 1.51 8.03
N LEU A 236 -2.24 1.43 9.13
CA LEU A 236 -1.56 0.20 9.56
C LEU A 236 -2.52 -0.99 9.68
N PRO A 237 -3.73 -0.85 10.25
CA PRO A 237 -4.73 -1.93 10.28
C PRO A 237 -5.06 -2.43 8.87
N SER A 238 -5.21 -1.55 7.88
CA SER A 238 -5.41 -1.95 6.48
C SER A 238 -4.20 -2.67 5.90
N ALA A 239 -2.98 -2.25 6.22
CA ALA A 239 -1.77 -2.95 5.80
C ALA A 239 -1.70 -4.39 6.36
N ILE A 240 -2.02 -4.58 7.64
CA ILE A 240 -2.08 -5.90 8.27
C ILE A 240 -3.17 -6.75 7.64
N VAL A 241 -4.39 -6.22 7.48
CA VAL A 241 -5.49 -6.95 6.84
C VAL A 241 -5.14 -7.33 5.40
N SER A 242 -4.49 -6.43 4.65
CA SER A 242 -4.03 -6.71 3.29
C SER A 242 -3.03 -7.87 3.25
N MET A 243 -2.02 -7.82 4.12
CA MET A 243 -1.01 -8.88 4.25
C MET A 243 -1.65 -10.24 4.55
N VAL A 244 -2.56 -10.29 5.52
CA VAL A 244 -3.17 -11.54 5.99
C VAL A 244 -4.23 -12.04 5.00
N ASP A 245 -5.22 -11.22 4.66
CA ASP A 245 -6.39 -11.67 3.92
C ASP A 245 -6.21 -11.64 2.40
N LEU A 246 -5.48 -10.65 1.86
CA LEU A 246 -5.32 -10.50 0.42
C LEU A 246 -4.03 -11.16 -0.05
N MET A 247 -2.93 -11.00 0.68
CA MET A 247 -1.62 -11.50 0.27
C MET A 247 -1.29 -12.88 0.85
N LYS A 248 -2.08 -13.35 1.82
CA LYS A 248 -1.95 -14.69 2.42
C LYS A 248 -0.52 -14.96 2.91
N VAL A 249 0.07 -13.97 3.59
CA VAL A 249 1.36 -14.13 4.27
C VAL A 249 1.22 -15.13 5.43
N ASP A 250 2.31 -15.80 5.79
CA ASP A 250 2.35 -16.70 6.96
C ASP A 250 3.18 -16.14 8.13
N ALA A 251 3.93 -15.06 7.88
CA ALA A 251 4.56 -14.24 8.89
C ALA A 251 4.50 -12.77 8.51
N ILE A 252 4.41 -11.90 9.51
CA ILE A 252 4.54 -10.46 9.38
C ILE A 252 5.72 -10.04 10.25
N TYR A 253 6.65 -9.30 9.67
CA TYR A 253 7.64 -8.51 10.38
C TYR A 253 7.22 -7.03 10.35
N TRP A 254 7.05 -6.43 11.52
CA TRP A 254 6.59 -5.05 11.65
C TRP A 254 7.61 -4.22 12.41
N PHE A 255 8.14 -3.18 11.75
CA PHE A 255 9.12 -2.26 12.30
C PHE A 255 8.51 -0.87 12.55
N CYS A 256 8.45 -0.45 13.82
CA CYS A 256 7.89 0.86 14.21
C CYS A 256 8.36 1.33 15.61
N ASP A 257 8.29 2.63 15.88
CA ASP A 257 8.58 3.25 17.17
C ASP A 257 7.43 3.25 18.19
N PHE A 258 6.17 2.95 17.82
CA PHE A 258 5.01 2.97 18.73
C PHE A 258 4.77 4.34 19.38
N ASP A 259 4.96 5.41 18.61
CA ASP A 259 4.73 6.79 19.06
C ASP A 259 3.30 7.31 18.85
N ASP A 260 2.46 6.57 18.12
CA ASP A 260 1.08 6.95 17.78
C ASP A 260 0.02 6.35 18.73
N ASP A 261 -1.20 6.89 18.64
CA ASP A 261 -2.37 6.45 19.43
C ASP A 261 -2.80 5.02 19.10
N ASP A 262 -3.29 4.32 20.12
CA ASP A 262 -3.81 2.96 20.02
C ASP A 262 -5.19 2.79 20.68
N ASP A 263 -6.00 1.89 20.11
CA ASP A 263 -7.29 1.45 20.64
C ASP A 263 -7.27 -0.08 20.81
N GLU A 264 -7.62 -0.54 22.02
CA GLU A 264 -7.61 -1.98 22.33
C GLU A 264 -8.53 -2.81 21.44
N ASP A 265 -9.67 -2.29 21.01
CA ASP A 265 -10.65 -3.03 20.21
C ASP A 265 -10.16 -3.19 18.76
N VAL A 266 -9.45 -2.20 18.23
CA VAL A 266 -8.72 -2.33 16.97
C VAL A 266 -7.63 -3.39 17.09
N ILE A 267 -6.85 -3.39 18.18
CA ILE A 267 -5.83 -4.41 18.41
C ILE A 267 -6.44 -5.81 18.52
N LYS A 268 -7.57 -5.96 19.23
CA LYS A 268 -8.28 -7.25 19.36
C LYS A 268 -8.82 -7.73 18.01
N TYR A 269 -9.31 -6.83 17.17
CA TYR A 269 -9.73 -7.17 15.81
C TYR A 269 -8.56 -7.72 14.98
N LEU A 270 -7.41 -7.03 14.98
CA LEU A 270 -6.22 -7.49 14.26
C LEU A 270 -5.67 -8.80 14.83
N ALA A 271 -5.69 -8.95 16.15
CA ALA A 271 -5.29 -10.17 16.83
C ALA A 271 -6.12 -11.38 16.35
N ARG A 272 -7.44 -11.21 16.22
CA ARG A 272 -8.32 -12.25 15.70
C ARG A 272 -7.93 -12.67 14.28
N ILE A 273 -7.71 -11.71 13.39
CA ILE A 273 -7.34 -11.99 11.99
C ILE A 273 -6.02 -12.75 11.91
N ILE A 274 -4.99 -12.28 12.63
CA ILE A 274 -3.66 -12.90 12.66
C ILE A 274 -3.73 -14.32 13.22
N LEU A 275 -4.43 -14.53 14.35
CA LEU A 275 -4.50 -15.83 15.01
C LEU A 275 -5.39 -16.83 14.26
N ASP A 276 -6.53 -16.39 13.72
CA ASP A 276 -7.44 -17.26 12.94
C ASP A 276 -6.74 -17.82 11.69
N GLN A 277 -5.87 -17.02 11.06
CA GLN A 277 -5.07 -17.40 9.89
C GLN A 277 -3.71 -18.01 10.25
N LYS A 278 -3.37 -18.11 11.54
CA LYS A 278 -2.09 -18.66 12.05
C LYS A 278 -0.86 -17.95 11.50
N VAL A 279 -0.97 -16.64 11.28
CA VAL A 279 0.13 -15.79 10.85
C VAL A 279 1.01 -15.47 12.06
N LYS A 280 2.33 -15.62 11.94
CA LYS A 280 3.27 -15.23 13.00
C LYS A 280 3.52 -13.73 12.95
N LEU A 281 3.48 -13.06 14.10
CA LEU A 281 3.76 -11.64 14.20
C LEU A 281 5.09 -11.40 14.91
N PHE A 282 6.01 -10.79 14.18
CA PHE A 282 7.31 -10.36 14.63
C PHE A 282 7.32 -8.83 14.72
N VAL A 283 7.63 -8.28 15.89
CA VAL A 283 7.60 -6.82 16.12
C VAL A 283 9.00 -6.33 16.47
N HIS A 284 9.50 -5.35 15.73
CA HIS A 284 10.76 -4.69 15.99
C HIS A 284 10.53 -3.21 16.29
N THR A 285 10.93 -2.78 17.48
CA THR A 285 10.92 -1.38 17.87
C THR A 285 12.29 -0.91 18.34
N VAL A 286 12.54 0.40 18.21
CA VAL A 286 13.84 1.01 18.53
C VAL A 286 13.89 1.39 20.01
N ASP A 287 12.96 2.24 20.45
CA ASP A 287 13.05 2.96 21.73
C ASP A 287 11.89 2.73 22.70
N LYS A 288 10.66 2.56 22.22
CA LYS A 288 9.52 2.25 23.09
C LYS A 288 9.31 0.74 23.19
N ARG A 289 8.36 0.34 24.04
CA ARG A 289 7.82 -1.01 24.02
C ARG A 289 6.47 -0.94 23.32
N PRO A 290 6.08 -1.96 22.54
CA PRO A 290 4.73 -2.02 21.99
C PRO A 290 3.70 -2.12 23.11
N PRO A 291 2.42 -1.78 22.83
CA PRO A 291 1.31 -2.05 23.73
C PRO A 291 1.31 -3.50 24.23
N SER A 292 0.81 -3.73 25.43
CA SER A 292 0.83 -5.06 26.07
C SER A 292 0.09 -6.11 25.24
N LEU A 293 -1.03 -5.73 24.61
CA LEU A 293 -1.79 -6.59 23.72
C LEU A 293 -1.02 -6.96 22.45
N ILE A 294 -0.23 -6.04 21.88
CA ILE A 294 0.63 -6.35 20.73
C ILE A 294 1.76 -7.30 21.13
N SER A 295 2.36 -7.10 22.32
CA SER A 295 3.36 -8.02 22.86
C SER A 295 2.80 -9.43 23.04
N LEU A 296 1.60 -9.52 23.63
CA LEU A 296 0.90 -10.78 23.82
C LEU A 296 0.52 -11.43 22.49
N LEU A 297 0.08 -10.65 21.51
CA LEU A 297 -0.24 -11.15 20.17
C LEU A 297 0.99 -11.74 19.48
N ALA A 298 2.13 -11.03 19.49
CA ALA A 298 3.38 -11.54 18.94
C ALA A 298 3.74 -12.91 19.55
N GLU A 299 3.70 -13.03 20.88
CA GLU A 299 3.92 -14.30 21.58
C GLU A 299 2.91 -15.38 21.19
N LYS A 300 1.61 -15.09 21.23
CA LYS A 300 0.54 -16.07 20.94
C LYS A 300 0.52 -16.54 19.50
N SER A 301 0.95 -15.69 18.58
CA SER A 301 1.10 -16.02 17.17
C SER A 301 2.33 -16.90 16.88
N GLY A 302 3.23 -17.08 17.86
CA GLY A 302 4.49 -17.81 17.70
C GLY A 302 5.60 -16.98 17.05
N GLY A 303 5.49 -15.65 17.07
CA GLY A 303 6.56 -14.72 16.77
C GLY A 303 7.19 -14.16 18.05
N GLU A 304 7.81 -12.98 17.94
CA GLU A 304 8.51 -12.35 19.06
C GLU A 304 8.54 -10.82 18.94
N VAL A 305 8.83 -10.15 20.06
CA VAL A 305 9.10 -8.71 20.11
C VAL A 305 10.58 -8.49 20.36
N ILE A 306 11.25 -7.74 19.48
CA ILE A 306 12.60 -7.22 19.71
C ILE A 306 12.56 -5.71 19.93
N LYS A 307 13.34 -5.26 20.91
CA LYS A 307 13.63 -3.85 21.13
C LYS A 307 15.12 -3.60 20.91
N LYS A 308 15.48 -3.05 19.75
CA LYS A 308 16.88 -2.89 19.33
C LYS A 308 17.03 -1.71 18.37
N ARG A 309 18.15 -0.99 18.46
CA ARG A 309 18.49 0.07 17.50
C ARG A 309 19.22 -0.51 16.29
N ILE A 310 19.00 0.09 15.12
CA ILE A 310 19.60 -0.23 13.82
C ILE A 310 20.79 0.69 13.52
#